data_AF-A0A2I2KIN5-F1
#
_entry.id   AF-A0A2I2KIN5-F1
#
_cell.length_a   1.000
_cell.length_b   1.000
_cell.length_c   1.000
_cell.angle_alpha   90.00
_cell.angle_beta   90.00
_cell.angle_gamma   90.00
#
_symmetry.space_group_name_H-M   'P 1'
#
loop_
_entity.id
_entity.type
_entity.pdbx_description
1 polymer ?
#
loop_
_entity_poly.entity_id
_entity_poly.type
_entity_poly.pdbx_seq_one_letter_code
_entity_poly.pdbx_strand_id
1 'polypeptide(L)'
;MVPLCAVRMVCSRSSRSIRSRRTLYGYTTGVRSSRAIQRRCVDDVAFRFLAADQAPDFRSLARFRRRHLDALAGLFLQSLHLAQKLGMVKMGRVALDATAAALLADAEATDAAEDRAFGVDGNQADLPAELGRREKRLAKLQAARAQIEAEAADKARRRAEDTERRRQQRIGSSDEQA
;
A
#
# COMPACT_ATOMS: atom_id res chain seq x y z
N MET A 1 -29.63 -3.83 14.28
CA MET A 1 -28.95 -5.08 14.72
C MET A 1 -29.03 -6.06 13.57
N VAL A 2 -28.06 -6.04 12.65
CA VAL A 2 -28.08 -6.91 11.45
C VAL A 2 -27.68 -8.33 11.90
N PRO A 3 -28.44 -9.38 11.55
CA PRO A 3 -28.24 -10.70 12.12
C PRO A 3 -26.90 -11.28 11.66
N LEU A 4 -26.11 -11.77 12.61
CA LEU A 4 -24.85 -12.51 12.43
C LEU A 4 -24.97 -13.72 11.46
N CYS A 5 -26.18 -14.14 11.11
CA CYS A 5 -26.44 -15.17 10.09
C CYS A 5 -26.05 -14.75 8.65
N ALA A 6 -26.10 -13.46 8.30
CA ALA A 6 -25.77 -13.03 6.93
C ALA A 6 -24.26 -13.11 6.63
N VAL A 7 -23.40 -12.92 7.63
CA VAL A 7 -21.93 -13.03 7.48
C VAL A 7 -21.52 -14.49 7.28
N ARG A 8 -22.22 -15.43 7.92
CA ARG A 8 -21.89 -16.86 7.84
C ARG A 8 -22.21 -17.48 6.46
N MET A 9 -23.14 -16.90 5.70
CA MET A 9 -23.46 -17.34 4.34
C MET A 9 -22.46 -16.84 3.28
N VAL A 10 -21.70 -15.77 3.57
CA VAL A 10 -20.59 -15.31 2.71
C VAL A 10 -19.37 -16.25 2.83
N CYS A 11 -19.20 -16.89 3.99
CA CYS A 11 -18.05 -17.75 4.30
C CYS A 11 -18.07 -19.16 3.67
N SER A 12 -19.16 -19.62 3.04
CA SER A 12 -19.21 -20.92 2.35
C SER A 12 -18.72 -20.86 0.90
N ARG A 13 -18.44 -19.66 0.36
CA ARG A 13 -17.90 -19.50 -0.99
C ARG A 13 -16.42 -19.88 -0.98
N SER A 14 -16.09 -21.01 -1.62
CA SER A 14 -14.73 -21.55 -1.78
C SER A 14 -13.64 -20.46 -1.83
N SER A 15 -12.57 -20.63 -1.06
CA SER A 15 -11.44 -19.68 -0.96
C SER A 15 -10.78 -19.32 -2.30
N ARG A 16 -11.10 -20.03 -3.39
CA ARG A 16 -10.71 -19.68 -4.76
C ARG A 16 -11.54 -18.52 -5.33
N SER A 17 -12.85 -18.48 -5.07
CA SER A 17 -13.77 -17.43 -5.56
C SER A 17 -13.55 -16.07 -4.91
N ILE A 18 -13.07 -16.06 -3.66
CA ILE A 18 -12.73 -14.84 -2.94
C ILE A 18 -11.44 -14.23 -3.53
N ARG A 19 -10.46 -15.06 -3.86
CA ARG A 19 -9.19 -14.61 -4.46
C ARG A 19 -9.38 -14.04 -5.86
N SER A 20 -10.17 -14.67 -6.73
CA SER A 20 -10.42 -14.15 -8.08
C SER A 20 -11.09 -12.78 -8.07
N ARG A 21 -12.08 -12.57 -7.20
CA ARG A 21 -12.82 -11.29 -7.10
C ARG A 21 -11.94 -10.10 -6.76
N ARG A 22 -11.11 -10.19 -5.72
CA ARG A 22 -10.21 -9.08 -5.35
C ARG A 22 -9.11 -8.85 -6.39
N THR A 23 -8.63 -9.90 -7.05
CA THR A 23 -7.61 -9.76 -8.10
C THR A 23 -8.21 -9.04 -9.30
N LEU A 24 -9.41 -9.44 -9.72
CA LEU A 24 -10.14 -8.78 -10.81
C LEU A 24 -10.42 -7.31 -10.48
N TYR A 25 -10.89 -7.03 -9.26
CA TYR A 25 -11.12 -5.66 -8.80
C TYR A 25 -9.84 -4.83 -8.68
N GLY A 26 -8.73 -5.45 -8.24
CA GLY A 26 -7.41 -4.83 -8.29
C GLY A 26 -7.04 -4.41 -9.70
N TYR A 27 -7.28 -5.28 -10.68
CA TYR A 27 -6.96 -4.99 -12.08
C TYR A 27 -7.76 -3.83 -12.67
N THR A 28 -9.06 -3.75 -12.34
CA THR A 28 -9.92 -2.64 -12.76
C THR A 28 -9.58 -1.32 -12.07
N THR A 29 -8.99 -1.36 -10.88
CA THR A 29 -8.57 -0.18 -10.10
C THR A 29 -7.09 0.19 -10.29
N GLY A 30 -6.37 -0.54 -11.15
CA GLY A 30 -4.95 -0.31 -11.44
C GLY A 30 -3.96 -0.91 -10.42
N VAL A 31 -4.45 -1.70 -9.46
CA VAL A 31 -3.62 -2.38 -8.45
C VAL A 31 -3.17 -3.74 -8.99
N ARG A 32 -1.89 -3.85 -9.34
CA ARG A 32 -1.33 -5.04 -9.99
C ARG A 32 -0.42 -5.89 -9.11
N SER A 33 0.22 -5.27 -8.13
CA SER A 33 1.09 -5.95 -7.16
C SER A 33 0.28 -6.85 -6.21
N SER A 34 0.73 -8.09 -6.03
CA SER A 34 0.19 -9.00 -5.02
C SER A 34 0.36 -8.45 -3.60
N ARG A 35 1.45 -7.73 -3.34
CA ARG A 35 1.74 -7.09 -2.04
C ARG A 35 0.82 -5.90 -1.78
N ALA A 36 0.55 -5.10 -2.82
CA ALA A 36 -0.42 -4.00 -2.73
C ALA A 36 -1.85 -4.50 -2.51
N ILE A 37 -2.26 -5.58 -3.19
CA ILE A 37 -3.58 -6.20 -2.96
C ILE A 37 -3.70 -6.72 -1.52
N GLN A 38 -2.65 -7.33 -0.96
CA GLN A 38 -2.64 -7.75 0.43
C GLN A 38 -2.87 -6.58 1.39
N ARG A 39 -2.16 -5.45 1.20
CA ARG A 39 -2.37 -4.24 2.03
C ARG A 39 -3.77 -3.68 1.89
N ARG A 40 -4.29 -3.58 0.67
CA ARG A 40 -5.65 -3.07 0.44
C ARG A 40 -6.74 -3.94 1.05
N CYS A 41 -6.53 -5.25 1.19
CA CYS A 41 -7.46 -6.09 1.96
C CYS A 41 -7.57 -5.69 3.44
N VAL A 42 -6.58 -4.96 3.96
CA VAL A 42 -6.59 -4.38 5.30
C VAL A 42 -7.04 -2.92 5.26
N ASP A 43 -6.54 -2.11 4.33
CA ASP A 43 -6.73 -0.65 4.40
C ASP A 43 -8.01 -0.15 3.70
N ASP A 44 -8.52 -0.88 2.72
CA ASP A 44 -9.61 -0.44 1.83
C ASP A 44 -10.88 -1.27 2.04
N VAL A 45 -12.00 -0.57 2.28
CA VAL A 45 -13.30 -1.19 2.58
C VAL A 45 -13.84 -2.02 1.41
N ALA A 46 -13.63 -1.59 0.17
CA ALA A 46 -14.09 -2.34 -1.00
C ALA A 46 -13.32 -3.65 -1.15
N PHE A 47 -12.01 -3.61 -0.94
CA PHE A 47 -11.19 -4.84 -0.93
C PHE A 47 -11.55 -5.75 0.23
N ARG A 48 -11.80 -5.20 1.43
CA ARG A 48 -12.20 -5.98 2.61
C ARG A 48 -13.54 -6.68 2.41
N PHE A 49 -14.51 -5.98 1.82
CA PHE A 49 -15.82 -6.55 1.46
C PHE A 49 -15.68 -7.67 0.43
N LEU A 50 -14.93 -7.44 -0.66
CA LEU A 50 -14.71 -8.43 -1.71
C LEU A 50 -13.92 -9.64 -1.21
N ALA A 51 -13.03 -9.43 -0.24
CA ALA A 51 -12.23 -10.47 0.38
C ALA A 51 -12.97 -11.21 1.51
N ALA A 52 -14.21 -10.83 1.84
CA ALA A 52 -14.96 -11.37 2.98
C ALA A 52 -14.14 -11.31 4.28
N ASP A 53 -13.48 -10.16 4.50
CA ASP A 53 -12.60 -9.88 5.64
C ASP A 53 -11.36 -10.80 5.74
N GLN A 54 -11.04 -11.54 4.68
CA GLN A 54 -9.82 -12.33 4.61
C GLN A 54 -8.65 -11.47 4.09
N ALA A 55 -7.50 -11.56 4.74
CA ALA A 55 -6.24 -10.97 4.26
C ALA A 55 -5.22 -12.04 3.83
N PRO A 56 -5.44 -12.77 2.71
CA PRO A 56 -4.48 -13.77 2.27
C PRO A 56 -3.17 -13.14 1.86
N ASP A 57 -2.09 -13.78 2.29
CA ASP A 57 -0.70 -13.40 2.04
C ASP A 57 -0.38 -13.20 0.54
N PHE A 58 0.55 -12.30 0.24
CA PHE A 58 0.95 -11.96 -1.14
C PHE A 58 1.46 -13.19 -1.90
N ARG A 59 2.11 -14.14 -1.22
CA ARG A 59 2.59 -15.39 -1.86
C ARG A 59 1.43 -16.24 -2.35
N SER A 60 0.36 -16.28 -1.57
CA SER A 60 -0.86 -17.01 -1.94
C SER A 60 -1.59 -16.35 -3.10
N LEU A 61 -1.47 -15.02 -3.24
CA LEU A 61 -1.94 -14.26 -4.40
C LEU A 61 -1.10 -14.53 -5.64
N ALA A 62 0.21 -14.37 -5.54
CA ALA A 62 1.13 -14.59 -6.64
C ALA A 62 1.00 -16.02 -7.18
N ARG A 63 0.96 -17.03 -6.29
CA ARG A 63 0.77 -18.44 -6.67
C ARG A 63 -0.61 -18.69 -7.30
N PHE A 64 -1.66 -18.03 -6.77
CA PHE A 64 -3.00 -18.14 -7.35
C PHE A 64 -3.04 -17.56 -8.77
N ARG A 65 -2.42 -16.39 -8.97
CA ARG A 65 -2.33 -15.75 -10.29
C ARG A 65 -1.59 -16.62 -11.29
N ARG A 66 -0.38 -17.08 -10.97
CA ARG A 66 0.41 -17.96 -11.86
C ARG A 66 -0.34 -19.24 -12.24
N ARG A 67 -1.10 -19.82 -11.32
CA ARG A 67 -1.88 -21.05 -11.57
C ARG A 67 -3.15 -20.83 -12.39
N HIS A 68 -3.73 -19.64 -12.34
CA HIS A 68 -5.04 -19.35 -12.91
C HIS A 68 -5.00 -18.18 -13.91
N LEU A 69 -3.84 -17.90 -14.49
CA LEU A 69 -3.65 -16.74 -15.36
C LEU A 69 -4.57 -16.78 -16.56
N ASP A 70 -4.64 -17.91 -17.26
CA ASP A 70 -5.50 -18.10 -18.43
C ASP A 70 -6.99 -17.98 -18.08
N ALA A 71 -7.40 -18.54 -16.94
CA ALA A 71 -8.78 -18.44 -16.46
C ALA A 71 -9.15 -17.00 -16.06
N LEU A 72 -8.22 -16.25 -15.46
CA LEU A 72 -8.40 -14.85 -15.13
C LEU A 72 -8.47 -13.98 -16.39
N ALA A 73 -7.64 -14.28 -17.41
CA ALA A 73 -7.70 -13.62 -18.71
C ALA A 73 -9.08 -13.82 -19.35
N GLY A 74 -9.56 -15.07 -19.40
CA GLY A 74 -10.88 -15.39 -19.93
C GLY A 74 -12.02 -14.65 -19.22
N LEU A 75 -12.01 -14.61 -17.88
CA LEU A 75 -13.03 -13.90 -17.11
C LEU A 75 -13.00 -12.38 -17.33
N PHE A 76 -11.81 -11.81 -17.42
CA PHE A 76 -11.63 -10.39 -17.69
C PHE A 76 -12.14 -10.03 -19.10
N LEU A 77 -11.83 -10.86 -20.09
CA LEU A 77 -12.33 -10.70 -21.45
C LEU A 77 -13.85 -10.85 -21.55
N GLN A 78 -14.45 -11.79 -20.83
CA GLN A 78 -15.91 -11.91 -20.77
C GLN A 78 -16.56 -10.64 -20.22
N SER A 79 -15.94 -10.04 -19.19
CA SER A 79 -16.41 -8.81 -18.57
C SER A 79 -16.30 -7.61 -19.54
N LEU A 80 -15.20 -7.51 -20.28
CA LEU A 80 -15.00 -6.47 -21.31
C LEU A 80 -15.93 -6.64 -22.51
N HIS A 81 -16.16 -7.88 -22.97
CA HIS A 81 -17.14 -8.17 -24.02
C HIS A 81 -18.56 -7.77 -23.60
N LEU A 82 -18.92 -7.97 -22.33
CA LEU A 82 -20.22 -7.52 -21.82
C LEU A 82 -20.30 -5.98 -21.83
N ALA A 83 -19.26 -5.28 -21.37
CA ALA A 83 -19.20 -3.83 -21.40
C ALA A 83 -19.26 -3.27 -22.83
N GLN A 84 -18.64 -3.94 -23.80
CA GLN A 84 -18.70 -3.60 -25.22
C GLN A 84 -20.14 -3.75 -25.77
N LYS A 85 -20.82 -4.86 -25.45
CA LYS A 85 -22.23 -5.09 -25.84
C LYS A 85 -23.18 -4.02 -25.27
N LEU A 86 -22.87 -3.51 -24.08
CA LEU A 86 -23.61 -2.42 -23.44
C LEU A 86 -23.24 -1.02 -23.99
N GLY A 87 -22.33 -0.92 -24.96
CA GLY A 87 -21.91 0.33 -25.56
C GLY A 87 -20.99 1.19 -24.68
N MET A 88 -20.48 0.64 -23.57
CA MET A 88 -19.62 1.38 -22.61
C MET A 88 -18.17 1.50 -23.11
N VAL A 89 -17.75 0.66 -24.07
CA VAL A 89 -16.39 0.63 -24.61
C VAL A 89 -16.44 0.43 -26.12
N LYS A 90 -15.70 1.27 -26.88
CA LYS A 90 -15.53 1.14 -28.34
C LYS A 90 -14.11 0.63 -28.65
N MET A 91 -13.94 -0.68 -28.64
CA MET A 91 -12.69 -1.39 -28.95
C MET A 91 -13.01 -2.64 -29.80
N GLY A 92 -12.10 -3.11 -30.65
CA GLY A 92 -12.25 -4.39 -31.36
C GLY A 92 -11.88 -5.60 -30.48
N ARG A 93 -12.36 -6.82 -30.80
CA ARG A 93 -12.08 -8.04 -29.99
C ARG A 93 -10.59 -8.28 -29.77
N VAL A 94 -9.79 -8.19 -30.84
CA VAL A 94 -8.32 -8.37 -30.78
C VAL A 94 -7.66 -7.34 -29.85
N ALA A 95 -8.18 -6.11 -29.81
CA ALA A 95 -7.67 -5.07 -28.91
C ALA A 95 -7.99 -5.41 -27.44
N LEU A 96 -9.17 -5.97 -27.16
CA LEU A 96 -9.52 -6.44 -25.81
C LEU A 96 -8.62 -7.59 -25.37
N ASP A 97 -8.39 -8.58 -26.23
CA ASP A 97 -7.51 -9.72 -25.97
C ASP A 97 -6.08 -9.27 -25.66
N ALA A 98 -5.53 -8.37 -26.48
CA ALA A 98 -4.20 -7.80 -26.26
C ALA A 98 -4.12 -7.01 -24.95
N THR A 99 -5.14 -6.21 -24.61
CA THR A 99 -5.15 -5.46 -23.35
C THR A 99 -5.19 -6.39 -22.14
N ALA A 100 -5.98 -7.46 -22.17
CA ALA A 100 -6.06 -8.44 -21.08
C ALA A 100 -4.72 -9.17 -20.88
N ALA A 101 -4.09 -9.60 -21.97
CA ALA A 101 -2.79 -10.26 -21.93
C ALA A 101 -1.69 -9.34 -21.39
N ALA A 102 -1.61 -8.11 -21.90
CA ALA A 102 -0.66 -7.10 -21.42
C ALA A 102 -0.86 -6.80 -19.93
N LEU A 103 -2.11 -6.64 -19.49
CA LEU A 103 -2.47 -6.41 -18.10
C LEU A 103 -1.89 -7.47 -17.16
N LEU A 104 -2.05 -8.73 -17.54
CA LEU A 104 -1.61 -9.88 -16.74
C LEU A 104 -0.09 -10.02 -16.75
N ALA A 105 0.55 -9.80 -17.90
CA ALA A 105 1.99 -9.79 -18.04
C ALA A 105 2.63 -8.70 -17.17
N ASP A 106 2.08 -7.48 -17.19
CA ASP A 106 2.54 -6.36 -16.35
C ASP A 106 2.43 -6.70 -14.86
N ALA A 107 1.35 -7.36 -14.45
CA ALA A 107 1.18 -7.78 -13.07
C ALA A 107 2.22 -8.85 -12.65
N GLU A 108 2.61 -9.77 -13.55
CA GLU A 108 3.67 -10.74 -13.27
C GLU A 108 5.05 -10.09 -13.23
N ALA A 109 5.32 -9.18 -14.16
CA ALA A 109 6.55 -8.39 -14.18
C ALA A 109 6.71 -7.55 -12.89
N THR A 110 5.60 -6.97 -12.41
CA THR A 110 5.57 -6.20 -11.15
C THR A 110 5.93 -7.09 -9.97
N ASP A 111 5.26 -8.24 -9.81
CA ASP A 111 5.58 -9.17 -8.71
C ASP A 111 7.03 -9.65 -8.78
N ALA A 112 7.55 -9.97 -9.97
CA ALA A 112 8.93 -10.39 -10.14
C ALA A 112 9.93 -9.26 -9.82
N ALA A 113 9.60 -8.01 -10.15
CA ALA A 113 10.39 -6.85 -9.78
C ALA A 113 10.38 -6.60 -8.27
N GLU A 114 9.23 -6.75 -7.62
CA GLU A 114 9.10 -6.64 -6.17
C GLU A 114 9.86 -7.76 -5.45
N ASP A 115 9.81 -9.00 -5.95
CA ASP A 115 10.59 -10.11 -5.40
C ASP A 115 12.10 -9.87 -5.52
N ARG A 116 12.57 -9.20 -6.59
CA ARG A 116 13.96 -8.76 -6.72
C ARG A 116 14.32 -7.64 -5.72
N ALA A 117 13.39 -6.73 -5.45
CA ALA A 117 13.63 -5.56 -4.60
C ALA A 117 13.57 -5.90 -3.10
N PHE A 118 12.61 -6.72 -2.68
CA PHE A 118 12.32 -7.02 -1.28
C PHE A 118 12.73 -8.44 -0.86
N GLY A 119 13.15 -9.27 -1.82
CA GLY A 119 13.38 -10.70 -1.60
C GLY A 119 12.08 -11.50 -1.70
N VAL A 120 12.24 -12.82 -1.91
CA VAL A 120 11.13 -13.79 -2.05
C VAL A 120 10.19 -13.73 -0.85
N ASP A 121 10.74 -13.43 0.32
CA ASP A 121 10.01 -13.44 1.58
C ASP A 121 9.72 -12.04 2.13
N GLY A 122 10.53 -11.05 1.77
CA GLY A 122 10.50 -9.73 2.39
C GLY A 122 9.45 -8.83 1.75
N ASN A 123 8.77 -8.00 2.54
CA ASN A 123 7.74 -7.05 2.15
C ASN A 123 8.25 -5.60 2.28
N GLN A 124 7.60 -4.65 1.60
CA GLN A 124 7.98 -3.23 1.68
C GLN A 124 7.82 -2.64 3.10
N ALA A 125 7.02 -3.29 3.95
CA ALA A 125 6.82 -2.93 5.34
C ALA A 125 7.80 -3.64 6.29
N ASP A 126 8.63 -4.55 5.77
CA ASP A 126 9.57 -5.27 6.61
C ASP A 126 10.70 -4.34 7.03
N LEU A 127 10.95 -4.31 8.33
CA LEU A 127 12.07 -3.56 8.86
C LEU A 127 13.37 -4.25 8.44
N PRO A 128 14.42 -3.48 8.11
CA PRO A 128 15.73 -4.05 7.79
C PRO A 128 16.21 -4.95 8.93
N ALA A 129 17.00 -5.99 8.62
CA ALA A 129 17.45 -6.98 9.60
C ALA A 129 18.11 -6.35 10.85
N GLU A 130 18.78 -5.20 10.68
CA GLU A 130 19.35 -4.38 11.75
C GLU A 130 18.33 -3.89 12.79
N LEU A 131 17.08 -3.69 12.38
CA LEU A 131 15.95 -3.31 13.22
C LEU A 131 15.05 -4.50 13.59
N GLY A 132 15.41 -5.74 13.27
CA GLY A 132 14.60 -6.91 13.63
C GLY A 132 14.54 -7.16 15.14
N ARG A 133 15.66 -7.01 15.84
CA ARG A 133 15.75 -7.23 17.30
C ARG A 133 15.14 -6.06 18.08
N ARG A 134 14.28 -6.37 19.05
CA ARG A 134 13.58 -5.40 19.92
C ARG A 134 14.55 -4.43 20.59
N GLU A 135 15.66 -4.93 21.11
CA GLU A 135 16.71 -4.13 21.77
C GLU A 135 17.36 -3.13 20.81
N LYS A 136 17.75 -3.59 19.61
CA LYS A 136 18.34 -2.72 18.58
C LYS A 136 17.37 -1.62 18.14
N ARG A 137 16.08 -1.92 18.02
CA ARG A 137 15.03 -0.92 17.72
C ARG A 137 14.95 0.15 18.79
N LEU A 138 14.90 -0.28 20.05
CA LEU A 138 14.73 0.61 21.19
C LEU A 138 15.94 1.56 21.32
N ALA A 139 17.14 1.04 21.12
CA ALA A 139 18.36 1.83 21.07
C ALA A 139 18.37 2.87 19.93
N LYS A 140 17.95 2.50 18.71
CA LYS A 140 17.85 3.44 17.58
C LYS A 140 16.79 4.51 17.79
N LEU A 141 15.63 4.16 18.36
CA LEU A 141 14.58 5.12 18.67
C LEU A 141 15.01 6.10 19.76
N GLN A 142 15.71 5.63 20.79
CA GLN A 142 16.26 6.49 21.83
C GLN A 142 17.34 7.43 21.27
N ALA A 143 18.22 6.93 20.40
CA ALA A 143 19.23 7.76 19.74
C ALA A 143 18.61 8.84 18.86
N ALA A 144 17.62 8.47 18.02
CA ALA A 144 16.90 9.42 17.18
C ALA A 144 16.14 10.47 18.01
N ARG A 145 15.51 10.04 19.12
CA ARG A 145 14.84 10.95 20.04
C ARG A 145 15.82 11.93 20.69
N ALA A 146 16.97 11.45 21.16
CA ALA A 146 18.01 12.30 21.75
C ALA A 146 18.55 13.32 20.74
N GLN A 147 18.71 12.95 19.47
CA GLN A 147 19.08 13.88 18.41
C GLN A 147 18.04 14.99 18.22
N ILE A 148 16.76 14.63 18.13
CA ILE A 148 15.67 15.61 17.99
C ILE A 148 15.60 16.54 19.21
N GLU A 149 15.75 16.00 20.42
CA GLU A 149 15.75 16.79 21.65
C GLU A 149 16.97 17.73 21.74
N ALA A 150 18.16 17.26 21.33
CA ALA A 150 19.37 18.07 21.28
C ALA A 150 19.26 19.21 20.25
N GLU A 151 18.78 18.91 19.04
CA GLU A 151 18.53 19.92 18.02
C GLU A 151 17.47 20.94 18.44
N ALA A 152 16.42 20.49 19.14
CA ALA A 152 15.40 21.37 19.69
C ALA A 152 15.97 22.27 20.79
N ALA A 153 16.84 21.74 21.65
CA ALA A 153 17.53 22.50 22.69
C ALA A 153 18.50 23.53 22.10
N ASP A 154 19.26 23.18 21.06
CA ASP A 154 20.15 24.11 20.34
C ASP A 154 19.38 25.23 19.66
N LYS A 155 18.26 24.91 18.99
CA LYS A 155 17.38 25.92 18.39
C LYS A 155 16.75 26.82 19.46
N ALA A 156 16.38 26.27 20.63
CA ALA A 156 15.86 27.05 21.75
C ALA A 156 16.93 27.99 22.34
N ARG A 157 18.17 27.53 22.51
CA ARG A 157 19.32 28.34 22.95
C ARG A 157 19.56 29.52 22.00
N ARG A 158 19.68 29.24 20.69
CA ARG A 158 19.89 30.30 19.67
C ARG A 158 18.76 31.33 19.66
N ARG A 159 17.51 30.88 19.80
CA ARG A 159 16.34 31.79 19.91
C ARG A 159 16.37 32.63 21.18
N ALA A 160 16.82 32.09 22.30
CA ALA A 160 16.96 32.84 23.56
C ALA A 160 18.05 33.92 23.43
N GLU A 161 19.23 33.56 22.93
CA GLU A 161 20.34 34.48 22.68
C GLU A 161 19.95 35.60 21.70
N ASP A 162 19.21 35.27 20.62
CA ASP A 162 18.70 36.26 19.67
C ASP A 162 17.66 37.20 20.31
N THR A 163 16.83 36.68 21.22
CA THR A 163 15.83 37.48 21.94
C THR A 163 16.51 38.44 22.92
N GLU A 164 17.54 37.98 23.63
CA GLU A 164 18.34 38.79 24.53
C GLU A 164 19.15 39.86 23.79
N ARG A 165 19.79 39.52 22.66
CA ARG A 165 20.46 40.49 21.77
C ARG A 165 19.51 41.57 21.28
N ARG A 166 18.31 41.18 20.81
CA ARG A 166 17.27 42.13 20.39
C ARG A 166 16.79 43.02 21.53
N ARG A 167 16.73 42.49 22.77
CA ARG A 167 16.38 43.27 23.97
C ARG A 167 17.48 44.28 24.33
N GLN A 168 18.74 43.88 24.30
CA GLN A 168 19.88 44.76 24.60
C GLN A 168 20.04 45.88 23.57
N GLN A 169 19.83 45.59 22.27
CA GLN A 169 19.85 46.62 21.22
C GLN A 169 18.75 47.67 21.38
N ARG A 170 17.56 47.27 21.83
CA ARG A 170 16.46 48.22 22.12
C ARG A 170 16.74 49.10 23.34
N ILE A 171 17.39 48.56 24.37
CA ILE A 171 17.79 49.34 25.55
C ILE A 171 18.89 50.35 25.15
N GLY A 172 19.93 49.90 24.43
CA GLY A 172 21.02 50.77 23.97
C GLY A 172 20.59 51.89 23.00
N SER A 173 19.62 51.65 22.11
CA SER A 173 19.10 52.70 21.22
C SER A 173 18.27 53.78 21.95
N SER A 174 17.80 53.49 23.16
CA SER A 174 17.01 54.42 23.98
C SER A 174 17.92 55.40 24.76
N ASP A 175 19.15 54.98 25.04
CA ASP A 175 20.16 55.78 25.75
C ASP A 175 20.97 56.69 24.81
N GLU A 176 21.05 56.37 23.50
CA GLU A 176 21.73 57.18 22.47
C GLU A 176 20.88 58.35 21.91
N GLN A 177 19.59 58.44 22.27
CA GLN A 177 18.66 59.46 21.78
C GLN A 177 18.24 60.50 22.85
N ALA A 178 18.87 60.48 24.03
CA ALA A 178 18.66 61.43 25.13
C ALA A 178 19.84 62.40 25.27
#